data_AF-A0AAE0DEV0-F1
#
_entry.id   AF-A0AAE0DEV0-F1
#
_cell.length_a   1.000
_cell.length_b   1.000
_cell.length_c   1.000
_cell.angle_alpha   90.00
_cell.angle_beta   90.00
_cell.angle_gamma   90.00
#
_symmetry.space_group_name_H-M   'P 1'
#
loop_
_entity.id
_entity.type
_entity.pdbx_description
1 polymer ?
#
loop_
_entity_poly.entity_id
_entity_poly.type
_entity_poly.pdbx_seq_one_letter_code
_entity_poly.pdbx_strand_id
1 'polypeptide(L)'
;MAEEVPPSVRPSSPSSTSEPESAADQERRYALLRSIRKEGGAEQFVQSISQQLLLQHDANWGDLLGAAPQALCFLGQCFVATTSSVAISSLQLPPESMLKEKTLRANLVHCSDLGRRAFSDAESKMHKVHLVTTHICEPRGPIDKVLRLIDDDELAKVDLQHQLDKLKKYSQDCVRDSAQVRDKFANWQDYARQIRLACTAADGMILP
;
A
#
# COMPACT_ATOMS: atom_id res chain seq x y z
N MET A 1 9.57 -58.56 -22.41
CA MET A 1 8.32 -57.79 -22.55
C MET A 1 8.64 -56.40 -22.03
N ALA A 2 8.85 -55.48 -22.96
CA ALA A 2 9.19 -54.09 -22.72
C ALA A 2 7.89 -53.30 -22.85
N GLU A 3 7.55 -52.50 -21.83
CA GLU A 3 6.39 -51.61 -21.86
C GLU A 3 6.85 -50.19 -21.51
N GLU A 4 6.31 -49.27 -22.29
CA GLU A 4 6.85 -47.96 -22.62
C GLU A 4 6.73 -46.93 -21.50
N VAL A 5 7.75 -46.06 -21.44
CA VAL A 5 7.77 -44.84 -20.64
C VAL A 5 6.98 -43.76 -21.37
N PRO A 6 5.97 -43.11 -20.74
CA PRO A 6 5.17 -42.08 -21.40
C PRO A 6 5.97 -40.79 -21.65
N PRO A 7 5.67 -40.05 -22.74
CA PRO A 7 6.49 -38.95 -23.21
C PRO A 7 6.37 -37.68 -22.35
N SER A 8 7.53 -37.05 -22.17
CA SER A 8 7.80 -35.76 -21.55
C SER A 8 6.89 -34.64 -22.10
N VAL A 9 6.10 -34.04 -21.20
CA VAL A 9 5.28 -32.86 -21.48
C VAL A 9 6.20 -31.65 -21.63
N ARG A 10 6.39 -31.19 -22.88
CA ARG A 10 6.97 -29.87 -23.16
C ARG A 10 6.04 -28.77 -22.59
N PRO A 11 6.56 -27.73 -21.93
CA PRO A 11 5.74 -26.57 -21.57
C PRO A 11 5.31 -25.84 -22.85
N SER A 12 4.00 -25.79 -23.07
CA SER A 12 3.33 -25.02 -24.10
C SER A 12 3.69 -23.54 -23.97
N SER A 13 4.13 -22.93 -25.05
CA SER A 13 4.34 -21.48 -25.17
C SER A 13 3.05 -20.72 -24.82
N PRO A 14 3.13 -19.55 -24.14
CA PRO A 14 1.95 -18.75 -23.89
C PRO A 14 1.44 -18.16 -25.21
N SER A 15 0.26 -18.62 -25.62
CA SER A 15 -0.55 -17.99 -26.66
C SER A 15 -0.89 -16.57 -26.22
N SER A 16 -0.24 -15.60 -26.86
CA SER A 16 -0.56 -14.18 -26.76
C SER A 16 -1.79 -13.88 -27.61
N THR A 17 -2.98 -14.06 -27.05
CA THR A 17 -4.20 -13.51 -27.63
C THR A 17 -4.35 -12.08 -27.13
N SER A 18 -3.63 -11.15 -27.78
CA SER A 18 -3.91 -9.73 -27.65
C SER A 18 -5.10 -9.41 -28.57
N GLU A 19 -6.24 -9.05 -27.99
CA GLU A 19 -7.35 -8.47 -28.75
C GLU A 19 -6.84 -7.25 -29.57
N PRO A 20 -7.32 -7.05 -30.81
CA PRO A 20 -6.88 -5.95 -31.64
C PRO A 20 -7.34 -4.62 -31.03
N GLU A 21 -6.38 -3.82 -30.55
CA GLU A 21 -6.60 -2.46 -30.07
C GLU A 21 -7.25 -1.63 -31.20
N SER A 22 -8.37 -0.95 -30.91
CA SER A 22 -9.10 -0.13 -31.88
C SER A 22 -8.18 0.95 -32.45
N ALA A 23 -8.21 1.16 -33.78
CA ALA A 23 -7.39 2.19 -34.44
C ALA A 23 -7.57 3.59 -33.81
N ALA A 24 -8.76 3.88 -33.26
CA ALA A 24 -9.04 5.12 -32.54
C ALA A 24 -8.30 5.23 -31.21
N ASP A 25 -8.12 4.14 -30.48
CA ASP A 25 -7.37 4.11 -29.21
C ASP A 25 -5.87 4.16 -29.46
N GLN A 26 -5.42 3.51 -30.54
CA GLN A 26 -4.04 3.62 -31.01
C GLN A 26 -3.68 5.07 -31.38
N GLU A 27 -4.54 5.77 -32.11
CA GLU A 27 -4.32 7.15 -32.52
C GLU A 27 -4.33 8.12 -31.33
N ARG A 28 -5.20 7.89 -30.34
CA ARG A 28 -5.19 8.63 -29.06
C ARG A 28 -3.88 8.44 -28.29
N ARG A 29 -3.38 7.19 -28.20
CA ARG A 29 -2.08 6.89 -27.57
C ARG A 29 -0.93 7.60 -28.29
N TYR A 30 -0.88 7.55 -29.61
CA TYR A 30 0.18 8.22 -30.36
C TYR A 30 0.08 9.75 -30.27
N ALA A 31 -1.12 10.32 -30.23
CA ALA A 31 -1.32 11.75 -30.01
C ALA A 31 -0.85 12.18 -28.61
N LEU A 32 -1.13 11.38 -27.58
CA LEU A 32 -0.64 11.59 -26.22
C LEU A 32 0.90 11.55 -26.18
N LEU A 33 1.52 10.52 -26.76
CA LEU A 33 2.98 10.43 -26.85
C LEU A 33 3.58 11.65 -27.55
N ARG A 34 2.90 12.18 -28.57
CA ARG A 34 3.33 13.39 -29.30
C ARG A 34 3.16 14.67 -28.46
N SER A 35 2.22 14.75 -27.53
CA SER A 35 2.09 15.89 -26.61
C SER A 35 3.10 15.83 -25.47
N ILE A 36 3.39 14.62 -24.96
CA ILE A 36 4.43 14.35 -23.96
C ILE A 36 5.83 14.72 -24.49
N ARG A 37 6.01 14.70 -25.81
CA ARG A 37 7.26 15.03 -26.52
C ARG A 37 7.66 16.52 -26.45
N LYS A 38 6.76 17.43 -26.08
CA LYS A 38 7.09 18.87 -25.95
C LYS A 38 7.76 19.16 -24.60
N GLU A 39 8.51 20.26 -24.49
CA GLU A 39 9.02 20.72 -23.18
C GLU A 39 7.87 20.81 -22.16
N GLY A 40 8.07 20.21 -20.98
CA GLY A 40 7.03 20.07 -19.95
C GLY A 40 6.06 18.89 -20.14
N GLY A 41 6.22 18.07 -21.18
CA GLY A 41 5.31 16.96 -21.46
C GLY A 41 5.37 15.82 -20.45
N ALA A 42 6.52 15.60 -19.78
CA ALA A 42 6.62 14.66 -18.65
C ALA A 42 5.77 15.11 -17.45
N GLU A 43 5.81 16.40 -17.12
CA GLU A 43 4.97 16.99 -16.08
C GLU A 43 3.49 16.90 -16.44
N GLN A 44 3.13 17.22 -17.69
CA GLN A 44 1.76 17.07 -18.20
C GLN A 44 1.28 15.61 -18.16
N PHE A 45 2.15 14.65 -18.46
CA PHE A 45 1.83 13.23 -18.36
C PHE A 45 1.53 12.83 -16.93
N VAL A 46 2.44 13.12 -16.00
CA VAL A 46 2.26 12.85 -14.57
C VAL A 46 1.01 13.54 -14.03
N GLN A 47 0.75 14.78 -14.44
CA GLN A 47 -0.42 15.55 -14.04
C GLN A 47 -1.72 14.95 -14.59
N SER A 48 -1.74 14.49 -15.85
CA SER A 48 -2.93 13.85 -16.45
C SER A 48 -3.26 12.51 -15.80
N ILE A 49 -2.25 11.69 -15.51
CA ILE A 49 -2.40 10.43 -14.76
C ILE A 49 -2.94 10.74 -13.35
N SER A 50 -2.36 11.74 -12.68
CA SER A 50 -2.78 12.16 -11.34
C SER A 50 -4.22 12.65 -11.34
N GLN A 51 -4.61 13.49 -12.30
CA GLN A 51 -5.99 13.96 -12.46
C GLN A 51 -6.95 12.80 -12.74
N GLN A 52 -6.60 11.87 -13.63
CA GLN A 52 -7.41 10.68 -13.88
C GLN A 52 -7.65 9.87 -12.61
N LEU A 53 -6.60 9.59 -11.84
CA LEU A 53 -6.70 8.82 -10.59
C LEU A 53 -7.46 9.56 -9.49
N LEU A 54 -7.22 10.87 -9.33
CA LEU A 54 -7.88 11.68 -8.30
C LEU A 54 -9.37 11.90 -8.60
N LEU A 55 -9.73 11.99 -9.89
CA LEU A 55 -11.10 12.25 -10.36
C LEU A 55 -11.87 10.97 -10.70
N GLN A 56 -11.32 9.78 -10.42
CA GLN A 56 -12.11 8.54 -10.54
C GLN A 56 -13.35 8.65 -9.65
N HIS A 57 -14.51 8.44 -10.23
CA HIS A 57 -15.81 8.58 -9.56
C HIS A 57 -15.94 7.65 -8.32
N ASP A 58 -15.19 6.56 -8.29
CA ASP A 58 -15.18 5.59 -7.19
C ASP A 58 -14.13 5.90 -6.11
N ALA A 59 -13.33 6.95 -6.28
CA ALA A 59 -12.28 7.31 -5.33
C ALA A 59 -12.86 8.08 -4.14
N ASN A 60 -13.23 7.36 -3.08
CA ASN A 60 -13.73 7.92 -1.83
C ASN A 60 -12.59 8.48 -0.96
N TRP A 61 -12.01 9.60 -1.41
CA TRP A 61 -10.92 10.27 -0.72
C TRP A 61 -11.33 10.77 0.67
N GLY A 62 -12.60 11.13 0.88
CA GLY A 62 -13.12 11.58 2.17
C GLY A 62 -12.95 10.50 3.24
N ASP A 63 -13.42 9.28 2.97
CA ASP A 63 -13.31 8.17 3.92
C ASP A 63 -11.85 7.71 4.07
N LEU A 64 -11.08 7.69 2.98
CA LEU A 64 -9.67 7.32 3.00
C LEU A 64 -8.83 8.29 3.85
N LEU A 65 -9.03 9.60 3.68
CA LEU A 65 -8.29 10.63 4.42
C LEU A 65 -8.82 10.79 5.85
N GLY A 66 -10.11 10.53 6.09
CA GLY A 66 -10.72 10.58 7.42
C GLY A 66 -10.33 9.42 8.34
N ALA A 67 -9.92 8.28 7.78
CA ALA A 67 -9.58 7.09 8.55
C ALA A 67 -8.41 7.30 9.54
N ALA A 68 -7.36 8.02 9.14
CA ALA A 68 -6.19 8.24 9.98
C ALA A 68 -6.48 9.14 11.20
N PRO A 69 -7.11 10.33 11.05
CA PRO A 69 -7.57 11.13 12.18
C PRO A 69 -8.50 10.36 13.12
N GLN A 70 -9.44 9.58 12.58
CA GLN A 70 -10.37 8.79 13.38
C GLN A 70 -9.64 7.72 14.21
N ALA A 71 -8.67 7.03 13.62
CA ALA A 71 -7.84 6.05 14.32
C ALA A 71 -6.99 6.71 15.44
N LEU A 72 -6.49 7.93 15.24
CA LEU A 72 -5.80 8.69 16.28
C LEU A 72 -6.76 9.10 17.43
N CYS A 73 -8.00 9.48 17.12
CA CYS A 73 -9.01 9.72 18.15
C CYS A 73 -9.26 8.47 18.99
N PHE A 74 -9.41 7.29 18.37
CA PHE A 74 -9.57 6.03 19.10
C PHE A 74 -8.33 5.67 19.93
N LEU A 75 -7.13 5.90 19.41
CA LEU A 75 -5.88 5.75 20.16
C LEU A 75 -5.88 6.62 21.44
N GLY A 76 -6.28 7.89 21.30
CA GLY A 76 -6.41 8.82 22.42
C GLY A 76 -7.45 8.36 23.44
N GLN A 77 -8.60 7.86 22.98
CA GLN A 77 -9.63 7.29 23.84
C GLN A 77 -9.14 6.06 24.62
N CYS A 78 -8.39 5.16 23.98
CA CYS A 78 -7.73 4.05 24.67
C CYS A 78 -6.81 4.55 25.78
N PHE A 79 -6.04 5.61 25.52
CA PHE A 79 -5.13 6.20 26.51
C PHE A 79 -5.89 6.78 27.70
N VAL A 80 -6.96 7.55 27.45
CA VAL A 80 -7.83 8.07 28.52
C VAL A 80 -8.51 6.92 29.28
N ALA A 81 -8.97 5.88 28.59
CA ALA A 81 -9.57 4.72 29.23
C ALA A 81 -8.60 4.03 30.21
N THR A 82 -7.30 4.00 29.92
CA THR A 82 -6.30 3.43 30.85
C THR A 82 -6.23 4.16 32.19
N THR A 83 -6.59 5.45 32.25
CA THR A 83 -6.56 6.25 33.47
C THR A 83 -7.84 6.16 34.28
N SER A 84 -8.90 5.55 33.73
CA SER A 84 -10.17 5.33 34.42
C SER A 84 -10.02 4.35 35.59
N SER A 85 -10.72 4.62 36.68
CA SER A 85 -10.81 3.72 37.83
C SER A 85 -11.31 2.33 37.45
N VAL A 86 -12.16 2.20 36.42
CA VAL A 86 -12.67 0.90 35.91
C VAL A 86 -11.57 0.08 35.20
N ALA A 87 -10.65 0.74 34.50
CA ALA A 87 -9.49 0.04 33.90
C ALA A 87 -8.42 -0.30 34.96
N ILE A 88 -8.33 0.54 36.01
CA ILE A 88 -7.40 0.37 37.14
C ILE A 88 -7.90 -0.69 38.13
N SER A 89 -9.21 -0.85 38.26
CA SER A 89 -9.85 -1.76 39.21
C SER A 89 -10.69 -2.80 38.46
N SER A 90 -10.24 -4.06 38.54
CA SER A 90 -11.09 -5.26 38.54
C SER A 90 -11.73 -5.82 37.26
N LEU A 91 -11.53 -5.28 36.04
CA LEU A 91 -11.90 -6.08 34.85
C LEU A 91 -10.89 -7.20 34.63
N GLN A 92 -11.22 -8.40 35.12
CA GLN A 92 -10.48 -9.61 34.80
C GLN A 92 -10.89 -10.09 33.42
N LEU A 93 -9.92 -10.13 32.51
CA LEU A 93 -10.13 -10.66 31.18
C LEU A 93 -10.26 -12.19 31.28
N PRO A 94 -11.07 -12.83 30.42
CA PRO A 94 -11.17 -14.28 30.39
C PRO A 94 -9.78 -14.91 30.24
N PRO A 95 -9.46 -15.98 30.99
CA PRO A 95 -8.16 -16.65 30.90
C PRO A 95 -7.89 -17.25 29.50
N GLU A 96 -8.95 -17.52 28.74
CA GLU A 96 -8.94 -17.97 27.35
C GLU A 96 -8.62 -16.84 26.34
N SER A 97 -8.48 -15.58 26.79
CA SER A 97 -8.21 -14.48 25.87
C SER A 97 -6.81 -14.60 25.26
N MET A 98 -6.71 -14.42 23.94
CA MET A 98 -5.44 -14.39 23.18
C MET A 98 -4.60 -13.12 23.47
N LEU A 99 -4.97 -12.39 24.52
CA LEU A 99 -4.37 -11.12 24.89
C LEU A 99 -3.05 -11.34 25.63
N LYS A 100 -2.08 -10.51 25.30
CA LYS A 100 -0.72 -10.64 25.80
C LYS A 100 -0.62 -10.39 27.32
N GLU A 101 -1.36 -9.42 27.82
CA GLU A 101 -1.25 -8.97 29.21
C GLU A 101 -2.44 -9.45 30.05
N LYS A 102 -2.25 -9.56 31.37
CA LYS A 102 -3.29 -10.07 32.29
C LYS A 102 -4.38 -9.07 32.62
N THR A 103 -4.13 -7.77 32.43
CA THR A 103 -5.06 -6.70 32.84
C THR A 103 -5.51 -5.90 31.62
N LEU A 104 -6.75 -5.41 31.65
CA LEU A 104 -7.27 -4.54 30.60
C LEU A 104 -6.37 -3.31 30.39
N ARG A 105 -5.97 -2.66 31.48
CA ARG A 105 -5.07 -1.50 31.43
C ARG A 105 -3.78 -1.80 30.67
N ALA A 106 -3.10 -2.90 30.97
CA ALA A 106 -1.85 -3.26 30.31
C ALA A 106 -2.06 -3.56 28.81
N ASN A 107 -3.14 -4.25 28.45
CA ASN A 107 -3.49 -4.48 27.04
C ASN A 107 -3.84 -3.18 26.31
N LEU A 108 -4.54 -2.23 26.94
CA LEU A 108 -4.84 -0.93 26.32
C LEU A 108 -3.57 -0.08 26.11
N VAL A 109 -2.63 -0.10 27.06
CA VAL A 109 -1.31 0.52 26.87
C VAL A 109 -0.57 -0.15 25.72
N HIS A 110 -0.55 -1.48 25.68
CA HIS A 110 0.10 -2.21 24.59
C HIS A 110 -0.52 -1.91 23.21
N CYS A 111 -1.85 -1.87 23.14
CA CYS A 111 -2.60 -1.48 21.95
C CYS A 111 -2.22 -0.07 21.50
N SER A 112 -2.11 0.87 22.45
CA SER A 112 -1.69 2.23 22.18
C SER A 112 -0.24 2.30 21.65
N ASP A 113 0.66 1.48 22.20
CA ASP A 113 2.03 1.37 21.73
C ASP A 113 2.14 0.75 20.33
N LEU A 114 1.27 -0.22 19.99
CA LEU A 114 1.17 -0.77 18.64
C LEU A 114 0.69 0.29 17.65
N GLY A 115 -0.35 1.04 17.98
CA GLY A 115 -0.86 2.12 17.13
C GLY A 115 0.17 3.23 16.92
N ARG A 116 0.83 3.70 17.97
CA ARG A 116 1.93 4.69 17.85
C ARG A 116 3.03 4.21 16.91
N ARG A 117 3.46 2.94 17.04
CA ARG A 117 4.48 2.35 16.16
C ARG A 117 3.98 2.23 14.71
N ALA A 118 2.73 1.82 14.50
CA ALA A 118 2.15 1.74 13.16
C ALA A 118 2.13 3.11 12.46
N PHE A 119 1.72 4.17 13.17
CA PHE A 119 1.76 5.52 12.62
C PHE A 119 3.18 6.04 12.37
N SER A 120 4.13 5.77 13.26
CA SER A 120 5.53 6.17 13.07
C SER A 120 6.20 5.43 11.90
N ASP A 121 5.93 4.13 11.75
CA ASP A 121 6.38 3.34 10.60
C ASP A 121 5.74 3.85 9.30
N ALA A 122 4.44 4.21 9.35
CA ALA A 122 3.72 4.79 8.23
C ALA A 122 4.33 6.12 7.79
N GLU A 123 4.58 7.04 8.72
CA GLU A 123 5.22 8.32 8.45
C GLU A 123 6.57 8.12 7.76
N SER A 124 7.46 7.30 8.35
CA SER A 124 8.78 7.04 7.80
C SER A 124 8.74 6.41 6.41
N LYS A 125 7.92 5.37 6.21
CA LYS A 125 7.84 4.64 4.94
C LYS A 125 7.14 5.45 3.86
N MET A 126 6.05 6.15 4.18
CA MET A 126 5.36 7.01 3.22
C MET A 126 6.19 8.24 2.86
N HIS A 127 7.00 8.76 3.78
CA HIS A 127 7.98 9.79 3.46
C HIS A 127 9.05 9.27 2.48
N LYS A 128 9.53 8.04 2.66
CA LYS A 128 10.46 7.41 1.71
C LYS A 128 9.82 7.21 0.33
N VAL A 129 8.57 6.73 0.28
CA VAL A 129 7.80 6.61 -0.99
C VAL A 129 7.68 7.98 -1.66
N HIS A 130 7.38 9.02 -0.89
CA HIS A 130 7.33 10.40 -1.40
C HIS A 130 8.67 10.83 -1.99
N LEU A 131 9.79 10.68 -1.27
CA LEU A 131 11.11 11.04 -1.78
C LEU A 131 11.47 10.30 -3.07
N VAL A 132 11.22 8.99 -3.12
CA VAL A 132 11.46 8.17 -4.33
C VAL A 132 10.58 8.63 -5.49
N THR A 133 9.30 8.91 -5.24
CA THR A 133 8.37 9.35 -6.28
C THR A 133 8.74 10.73 -6.81
N THR A 134 9.09 11.67 -5.92
CA THR A 134 9.64 12.97 -6.29
C THR A 134 10.86 12.76 -7.18
N HIS A 135 11.81 11.92 -6.76
CA HIS A 135 13.03 11.62 -7.53
C HIS A 135 12.79 11.09 -8.93
N ILE A 136 11.80 10.22 -9.08
CA ILE A 136 11.44 9.63 -10.35
C ILE A 136 10.86 10.68 -11.32
N CYS A 137 10.12 11.64 -10.78
CA CYS A 137 9.40 12.67 -11.52
C CYS A 137 10.17 13.99 -11.71
N GLU A 138 11.33 14.18 -11.08
CA GLU A 138 12.12 15.42 -11.24
C GLU A 138 12.57 15.62 -12.70
N PRO A 139 12.87 16.86 -13.12
CA PRO A 139 13.60 17.09 -14.36
C PRO A 139 14.90 16.29 -14.40
N ARG A 140 15.17 15.59 -15.51
CA ARG A 140 16.28 14.64 -15.68
C ARG A 140 16.20 13.41 -14.75
N GLY A 141 15.05 13.20 -14.11
CA GLY A 141 14.70 11.99 -13.39
C GLY A 141 14.53 10.79 -14.34
N PRO A 142 14.42 9.57 -13.80
CA PRO A 142 14.19 8.35 -14.56
C PRO A 142 13.06 8.43 -15.61
N ILE A 143 11.91 9.05 -15.32
CA ILE A 143 10.81 9.18 -16.30
C ILE A 143 11.23 10.08 -17.46
N ASP A 144 11.77 11.26 -17.18
CA ASP A 144 12.23 12.21 -18.20
C ASP A 144 13.34 11.58 -19.07
N LYS A 145 14.25 10.81 -18.47
CA LYS A 145 15.28 10.06 -19.21
C LYS A 145 14.66 9.01 -20.14
N VAL A 146 13.70 8.22 -19.67
CA VAL A 146 13.00 7.23 -20.51
C VAL A 146 12.33 7.92 -21.69
N LEU A 147 11.63 9.03 -21.46
CA LEU A 147 10.95 9.77 -22.51
C LEU A 147 11.92 10.29 -23.57
N ARG A 148 13.10 10.79 -23.16
CA ARG A 148 14.15 11.24 -24.09
C ARG A 148 14.81 10.10 -24.85
N LEU A 149 15.04 8.95 -24.20
CA LEU A 149 15.66 7.79 -24.83
C LEU A 149 14.78 7.19 -25.93
N ILE A 150 13.45 7.29 -25.80
CA ILE A 150 12.52 6.85 -26.85
C ILE A 150 12.65 7.69 -28.14
N ASP A 151 13.21 8.90 -28.07
CA ASP A 151 13.47 9.75 -29.25
C ASP A 151 14.76 9.38 -30.03
N ASP A 152 15.65 8.56 -29.45
CA ASP A 152 16.95 8.21 -30.04
C ASP A 152 17.16 6.68 -30.01
N ASP A 153 16.91 6.03 -31.15
CA ASP A 153 16.99 4.57 -31.30
C ASP A 153 18.36 3.97 -30.93
N GLU A 154 19.44 4.75 -31.10
CA GLU A 154 20.79 4.28 -30.77
C GLU A 154 21.06 4.40 -29.27
N LEU A 155 20.65 5.52 -28.65
CA LEU A 155 20.73 5.66 -27.18
C LEU A 155 19.76 4.72 -26.45
N ALA A 156 18.59 4.45 -27.02
CA ALA A 156 17.59 3.54 -26.46
C ALA A 156 18.16 2.14 -26.26
N LYS A 157 18.89 1.61 -27.25
CA LYS A 157 19.51 0.29 -27.19
C LYS A 157 20.52 0.17 -26.03
N VAL A 158 21.11 1.29 -25.61
CA VAL A 158 22.17 1.31 -24.59
C VAL A 158 21.62 1.55 -23.19
N ASP A 159 20.75 2.57 -23.02
CA ASP A 159 20.40 3.07 -21.67
C ASP A 159 18.93 2.86 -21.29
N LEU A 160 18.03 2.56 -22.23
CA LEU A 160 16.58 2.44 -21.93
C LEU A 160 16.30 1.31 -20.95
N GLN A 161 16.90 0.14 -21.17
CA GLN A 161 16.72 -1.02 -20.30
C GLN A 161 17.16 -0.70 -18.86
N HIS A 162 18.26 0.01 -18.69
CA HIS A 162 18.76 0.42 -17.37
C HIS A 162 17.80 1.38 -16.66
N GLN A 163 17.24 2.36 -17.36
CA GLN A 163 16.26 3.27 -16.76
C GLN A 163 14.95 2.54 -16.40
N LEU A 164 14.51 1.60 -17.24
CA LEU A 164 13.34 0.76 -16.95
C LEU A 164 13.56 -0.15 -15.74
N ASP A 165 14.76 -0.74 -15.61
CA ASP A 165 15.10 -1.57 -14.45
C ASP A 165 15.16 -0.75 -13.16
N LYS A 166 15.64 0.51 -13.21
CA LYS A 166 15.54 1.44 -12.09
C LYS A 166 14.10 1.74 -11.70
N LEU A 167 13.25 2.10 -12.67
CA LEU A 167 11.83 2.36 -12.44
C LEU A 167 11.13 1.15 -11.83
N LYS A 168 11.41 -0.05 -12.33
CA LYS A 168 10.90 -1.30 -11.79
C LYS A 168 11.33 -1.48 -10.32
N LYS A 169 12.62 -1.28 -10.02
CA LYS A 169 13.14 -1.38 -8.65
C LYS A 169 12.48 -0.38 -7.71
N TYR A 170 12.34 0.87 -8.12
CA TYR A 170 11.67 1.88 -7.32
C TYR A 170 10.19 1.52 -7.06
N SER A 171 9.48 1.08 -8.09
CA SER A 171 8.09 0.61 -7.95
C SER A 171 7.98 -0.54 -6.95
N GLN A 172 8.86 -1.54 -7.06
CA GLN A 172 8.90 -2.67 -6.13
C GLN A 172 9.20 -2.23 -4.68
N ASP A 173 10.11 -1.29 -4.50
CA ASP A 173 10.42 -0.73 -3.19
C ASP A 173 9.21 0.02 -2.60
N CYS A 174 8.49 0.81 -3.39
CA CYS A 174 7.28 1.51 -2.95
C CYS A 174 6.15 0.54 -2.59
N VAL A 175 5.95 -0.52 -3.37
CA VAL A 175 4.96 -1.58 -3.09
C VAL A 175 5.31 -2.30 -1.79
N ARG A 176 6.58 -2.67 -1.60
CA ARG A 176 7.05 -3.32 -0.37
C ARG A 176 6.85 -2.44 0.85
N ASP A 177 7.27 -1.18 0.76
CA ASP A 177 7.17 -0.23 1.88
C ASP A 177 5.69 0.04 2.23
N SER A 178 4.80 0.12 1.24
CA SER A 178 3.35 0.25 1.45
C SER A 178 2.72 -1.00 2.08
N ALA A 179 3.14 -2.20 1.64
CA ALA A 179 2.68 -3.46 2.22
C ALA A 179 3.08 -3.57 3.70
N GLN A 180 4.32 -3.18 4.05
CA GLN A 180 4.77 -3.15 5.44
C GLN A 180 3.91 -2.24 6.31
N VAL A 181 3.55 -1.05 5.82
CA VAL A 181 2.64 -0.12 6.54
C VAL A 181 1.27 -0.77 6.77
N ARG A 182 0.68 -1.35 5.72
CA ARG A 182 -0.60 -2.05 5.82
C ARG A 182 -0.55 -3.17 6.88
N ASP A 183 0.50 -3.97 6.87
CA ASP A 183 0.64 -5.11 7.79
C ASP A 183 0.75 -4.64 9.26
N LYS A 184 1.37 -3.48 9.52
CA LYS A 184 1.40 -2.87 10.87
C LYS A 184 0.03 -2.43 11.35
N PHE A 185 -0.74 -1.77 10.48
CA PHE A 185 -2.11 -1.38 10.81
C PHE A 185 -3.03 -2.59 10.97
N ALA A 186 -2.88 -3.63 10.15
CA ALA A 186 -3.64 -4.88 10.28
C ALA A 186 -3.37 -5.58 11.62
N ASN A 187 -2.11 -5.66 12.03
CA ASN A 187 -1.74 -6.21 13.34
C ASN A 187 -2.33 -5.38 14.50
N TRP A 188 -2.25 -4.06 14.42
CA TRP A 188 -2.84 -3.19 15.43
C TRP A 188 -4.37 -3.33 15.50
N GLN A 189 -5.05 -3.35 14.35
CA GLN A 189 -6.49 -3.55 14.24
C GLN A 189 -6.92 -4.89 14.84
N ASP A 190 -6.19 -5.97 14.53
CA ASP A 190 -6.51 -7.29 15.07
C ASP A 190 -6.38 -7.32 16.58
N TYR A 191 -5.32 -6.72 17.13
CA TYR A 191 -5.14 -6.63 18.57
C TYR A 191 -6.23 -5.79 19.25
N ALA A 192 -6.62 -4.65 18.67
CA ALA A 192 -7.74 -3.85 19.16
C ALA A 192 -9.07 -4.62 19.14
N ARG A 193 -9.29 -5.42 18.09
CA ARG A 193 -10.45 -6.32 17.97
C ARG A 193 -10.45 -7.38 19.07
N GLN A 194 -9.31 -7.98 19.40
CA GLN A 194 -9.19 -8.95 20.48
C GLN A 194 -9.52 -8.34 21.85
N ILE A 195 -9.07 -7.12 22.12
CA ILE A 195 -9.42 -6.39 23.36
C ILE A 195 -10.94 -6.22 23.45
N ARG A 196 -11.57 -5.73 22.37
CA ARG A 196 -13.01 -5.54 22.33
C ARG A 196 -13.76 -6.84 22.62
N LEU A 197 -13.36 -7.95 21.98
CA LEU A 197 -13.97 -9.26 22.18
C LEU A 197 -13.85 -9.72 23.64
N ALA A 198 -12.67 -9.56 24.25
CA ALA A 198 -12.45 -9.93 25.64
C ALA A 198 -13.29 -9.09 26.61
N CYS A 199 -13.44 -7.78 26.35
CA CYS A 199 -14.33 -6.92 27.15
C CYS A 199 -15.80 -7.36 27.02
N THR A 200 -16.29 -7.62 25.79
CA THR A 200 -17.68 -8.07 25.61
C THR A 200 -17.96 -9.42 26.24
N ALA A 201 -16.97 -10.32 26.27
CA ALA A 201 -17.09 -11.61 26.95
C ALA A 201 -17.12 -11.45 28.47
N ALA A 202 -16.31 -10.53 29.02
CA ALA A 202 -16.33 -10.22 30.45
C ALA A 202 -17.66 -9.59 30.88
N ASP A 203 -18.22 -8.66 30.10
CA ASP A 203 -19.54 -8.06 30.38
C ASP A 203 -20.67 -9.10 30.36
N GLY A 204 -20.62 -10.06 29.42
CA GLY A 204 -21.58 -11.16 29.36
C GLY A 204 -21.49 -12.17 30.52
N MET A 205 -20.37 -12.21 31.24
CA MET A 205 -20.22 -13.03 32.47
C MET A 205 -20.70 -12.32 33.74
N ILE A 206 -21.01 -11.02 33.68
CA ILE A 206 -21.39 -10.19 34.85
C ILE A 206 -22.92 -10.12 35.03
N LEU A 207 -23.72 -10.61 34.06
CA LEU A 207 -25.18 -10.67 34.15
C LEU A 207 -25.68 -12.10 34.46
N PRO A 208 -26.26 -12.36 35.65
CA PRO A 208 -27.04 -13.56 35.95
C PRO A 208 -28.46 -13.53 35.33
#